data_AF-A0A7J8R656-F1
#
_entry.id   AF-A0A7J8R656-F1
#
_cell.length_a   1.000
_cell.length_b   1.000
_cell.length_c   1.000
_cell.angle_alpha   90.00
_cell.angle_beta   90.00
_cell.angle_gamma   90.00
#
_symmetry.space_group_name_H-M   'P 1'
#
loop_
_entity.id
_entity.type
_entity.pdbx_description
1 polymer ?
#
loop_
_entity_poly.entity_id
_entity_poly.type
_entity_poly.pdbx_seq_one_letter_code
_entity_poly.pdbx_strand_id
1 'polypeptide(L)'
;MRKINRKVTEIQNKGLGEHRLSTKKLSGVKDLFEKPSKLRKRRTIYDIYKSINASYYGYKDEEDGVLARVEGPTETKMRAEAEEEEDVVEEEKREREEKERKDKEREFVVHVPLPGENDIERMIVERKKMKLLSKYASEGLLEE
;
A
#
# COMPACT_ATOMS: atom_id res chain seq x y z
N MET A 1 33.45 -8.83 66.97
CA MET A 1 34.44 -8.27 66.02
C MET A 1 34.40 -6.74 65.89
N ARG A 2 33.35 -6.11 65.35
CA ARG A 2 33.31 -4.64 65.12
C ARG A 2 33.61 -3.77 66.36
N LYS A 3 33.07 -4.14 67.53
CA LYS A 3 33.30 -3.42 68.80
C LYS A 3 34.75 -3.53 69.29
N ILE A 4 35.40 -4.68 69.06
CA ILE A 4 36.80 -4.93 69.44
C ILE A 4 37.72 -4.09 68.56
N ASN A 5 37.53 -4.13 67.23
CA ASN A 5 38.32 -3.33 66.30
C ASN A 5 38.21 -1.82 66.59
N ARG A 6 37.02 -1.34 66.95
CA ARG A 6 36.82 0.05 67.36
C ARG A 6 37.62 0.38 68.63
N LYS A 7 37.58 -0.47 69.66
CA LYS A 7 38.30 -0.25 70.91
C LYS A 7 39.82 -0.37 70.76
N VAL A 8 40.31 -1.28 69.92
CA VAL A 8 41.73 -1.40 69.56
C VAL A 8 42.23 -0.15 68.85
N THR A 9 41.47 0.37 67.88
CA THR A 9 41.84 1.62 67.19
C THR A 9 41.78 2.83 68.11
N GLU A 10 40.83 2.91 69.05
CA GLU A 10 40.80 3.96 70.06
C GLU A 10 42.06 3.91 70.96
N ILE A 11 42.48 2.72 71.41
CA ILE A 11 43.67 2.53 72.24
C ILE A 11 44.96 2.95 71.52
N GLN A 12 45.14 2.49 70.28
CA GLN A 12 46.34 2.82 69.48
C GLN A 12 46.43 4.31 69.10
N ASN A 13 45.31 5.02 69.07
CA ASN A 13 45.24 6.42 68.63
C ASN A 13 44.95 7.41 69.78
N LYS A 14 45.08 6.99 71.05
CA LYS A 14 44.73 7.77 72.25
C LYS A 14 45.38 9.17 72.32
N GLY A 15 46.57 9.37 71.74
CA GLY A 15 47.30 10.65 71.76
C GLY A 15 47.07 11.58 70.56
N LEU A 16 46.31 11.16 69.55
CA LEU A 16 46.15 11.91 68.30
C LEU A 16 44.98 12.92 68.31
N GLY A 17 44.23 12.98 69.41
CA GLY A 17 43.21 14.01 69.70
C GLY A 17 42.27 14.35 68.53
N GLU A 18 41.84 15.62 68.49
CA GLU A 18 41.00 16.19 67.42
C GLU A 18 41.73 16.27 66.07
N HIS A 19 43.07 16.27 66.09
CA HIS A 19 43.91 16.35 64.90
C HIS A 19 43.63 15.19 63.94
N ARG A 20 43.34 13.98 64.45
CA ARG A 20 42.96 12.80 63.64
C ARG A 20 41.61 12.94 62.93
N LEU A 21 40.67 13.67 63.53
CA LEU A 21 39.37 13.96 62.92
C LEU A 21 39.52 15.06 61.86
N SER A 22 40.41 16.01 62.10
CA SER A 22 40.75 17.08 61.16
C SER A 22 41.48 16.55 59.93
N THR A 23 42.49 15.69 60.11
CA THR A 23 43.24 15.13 58.98
C THR A 23 42.38 14.30 58.04
N LYS A 24 41.38 13.59 58.56
CA LYS A 24 40.40 12.84 57.72
C LYS A 24 39.46 13.73 56.91
N LYS A 25 39.29 14.99 57.29
CA LYS A 25 38.44 15.96 56.60
C LYS A 25 39.18 16.75 55.52
N LEU A 26 40.52 16.62 55.44
CA LEU A 26 41.31 17.25 54.38
C LEU A 26 40.96 16.64 53.02
N SER A 27 40.67 17.48 52.02
CA SER A 27 40.59 17.08 50.61
C SER A 27 41.90 16.40 50.21
N GLY A 28 41.88 15.22 49.61
CA GLY A 28 43.03 14.36 49.41
C GLY A 28 43.12 13.20 50.40
N VAL A 29 43.07 13.47 51.72
CA VAL A 29 42.99 12.38 52.72
C VAL A 29 41.60 11.76 52.72
N LYS A 30 40.55 12.59 52.62
CA LYS A 30 39.17 12.14 52.53
C LYS A 30 38.95 11.19 51.35
N ASP A 31 39.52 11.50 50.20
CA ASP A 31 39.36 10.73 48.96
C ASP A 31 39.99 9.33 49.05
N LEU A 32 41.04 9.17 49.86
CA LEU A 32 41.70 7.88 50.12
C LEU A 32 40.85 6.95 51.01
N PHE A 33 39.95 7.51 51.82
CA PHE A 33 39.10 6.76 52.75
C PHE A 33 37.64 6.66 52.30
N GLU A 34 37.22 7.45 51.32
CA GLU A 34 35.87 7.44 50.76
C GLU A 34 35.72 6.21 49.84
N LYS A 35 34.86 5.27 50.22
CA LYS A 35 34.62 4.07 49.40
C LYS A 35 34.05 4.52 48.06
N PRO A 36 34.57 4.02 46.92
CA PRO A 36 33.99 4.34 45.63
C PRO A 36 32.50 4.02 45.66
N SER A 37 31.68 4.98 45.22
CA SER A 37 30.24 4.76 45.17
C SER A 37 29.97 3.49 44.38
N LYS A 38 29.08 2.63 44.89
CA LYS A 38 28.74 1.39 44.18
C LYS A 38 28.11 1.81 42.85
N LEU A 39 28.82 1.57 41.74
CA LEU A 39 28.29 1.82 40.41
C LEU A 39 26.95 1.09 40.28
N ARG A 40 25.91 1.81 39.86
CA ARG A 40 24.63 1.18 39.53
C ARG A 40 24.89 0.24 38.35
N LYS A 41 24.60 -1.05 38.53
CA LYS A 41 24.67 -2.01 37.43
C LYS A 41 23.63 -1.61 36.38
N ARG A 42 24.02 -1.56 35.11
CA ARG A 42 23.05 -1.44 34.01
C ARG A 42 22.19 -2.71 33.99
N ARG A 43 20.94 -2.57 33.56
CA ARG A 43 20.06 -3.73 33.31
C ARG A 43 20.77 -4.67 32.35
N THR A 44 20.82 -5.95 32.71
CA THR A 44 21.32 -6.99 31.82
C THR A 44 20.28 -7.29 30.75
N ILE A 45 20.69 -7.93 29.66
CA ILE A 45 19.77 -8.39 28.62
C ILE A 45 18.69 -9.31 29.22
N TYR A 46 19.05 -10.15 30.19
CA TYR A 46 18.10 -11.01 30.90
C TYR A 46 17.05 -10.21 31.68
N ASP A 47 17.45 -9.10 32.34
CA ASP A 47 16.51 -8.21 33.03
C ASP A 47 15.53 -7.55 32.06
N ILE A 48 16.00 -7.25 30.83
CA ILE A 48 15.15 -6.72 29.77
C ILE A 48 14.16 -7.78 29.32
N TYR A 49 14.61 -8.99 28.98
CA TYR A 49 13.73 -10.10 28.58
C TYR A 49 12.67 -10.42 29.64
N LYS A 50 13.04 -10.38 30.92
CA LYS A 50 12.11 -10.61 32.02
C LYS A 50 11.05 -9.50 32.17
N SER A 51 11.32 -8.31 31.63
CA SER A 51 10.40 -7.17 31.64
C SER A 51 9.54 -7.05 30.39
N ILE A 52 9.73 -7.91 29.39
CA ILE A 52 8.90 -7.96 28.19
C ILE A 52 7.54 -8.56 28.59
N ASN A 53 6.51 -7.71 28.61
CA ASN A 53 5.13 -8.06 28.96
C ASN A 53 4.22 -7.94 27.72
N ALA A 54 2.93 -8.28 27.86
CA ALA A 54 1.94 -8.11 26.79
C ALA A 54 1.91 -6.69 26.19
N SER A 55 2.18 -5.67 27.01
CA SER A 55 2.31 -4.27 26.57
C SER A 55 3.45 -4.04 25.56
N TYR A 56 4.49 -4.87 25.55
CA TYR A 56 5.56 -4.79 24.54
C TYR A 56 5.08 -5.24 23.16
N TYR A 57 4.13 -6.18 23.12
CA TYR A 57 3.57 -6.72 21.89
C TYR A 57 2.31 -5.98 21.44
N GLY A 58 1.96 -4.85 22.05
CA GLY A 58 0.83 -4.02 21.61
C GLY A 58 -0.57 -4.59 21.92
N TYR A 59 -0.68 -5.72 22.65
CA TYR A 59 -1.97 -6.32 23.03
C TYR A 59 -2.87 -5.42 23.89
N LYS A 60 -2.37 -4.26 24.34
CA LYS A 60 -3.12 -3.28 25.14
C LYS A 60 -3.58 -2.05 24.33
N ASP A 61 -3.09 -1.91 23.10
CA ASP A 61 -3.40 -0.75 22.24
C ASP A 61 -4.80 -0.86 21.62
N GLU A 62 -5.40 -2.05 21.63
CA GLU A 62 -6.80 -2.24 21.21
C GLU A 62 -7.81 -1.69 22.24
N GLU A 63 -7.43 -1.58 23.53
CA GLU A 63 -8.36 -1.16 24.61
C GLU A 63 -8.40 0.35 24.87
N ASP A 64 -7.44 1.14 24.35
CA ASP A 64 -7.38 2.59 24.62
C ASP A 64 -8.32 3.43 23.73
N GLY A 65 -8.93 2.79 22.74
CA GLY A 65 -9.85 3.41 21.78
C GLY A 65 -9.21 4.42 20.84
N VAL A 66 -7.87 4.55 20.82
CA VAL A 66 -7.14 5.40 19.87
C VAL A 66 -7.35 4.89 18.45
N LEU A 67 -7.29 3.56 18.27
CA LEU A 67 -7.49 2.90 17.00
C LEU A 67 -8.89 3.21 16.43
N ALA A 68 -9.94 3.01 17.22
CA ALA A 68 -11.32 3.28 16.83
C ALA A 68 -11.58 4.75 16.42
N ARG A 69 -10.91 5.72 17.07
CA ARG A 69 -11.03 7.15 16.72
C ARG A 69 -10.40 7.48 15.37
N VAL A 70 -9.34 6.77 14.99
CA VAL A 70 -8.64 7.00 13.73
C VAL A 70 -9.32 6.24 12.60
N GLU A 71 -9.77 5.00 12.86
CA GLU A 71 -10.38 4.13 11.85
C GLU A 71 -11.72 4.65 11.32
N GLY A 72 -12.63 5.09 12.20
CA GLY A 72 -13.95 5.59 11.77
C GLY A 72 -13.91 6.73 10.73
N PRO A 73 -13.16 7.84 10.96
CA PRO A 73 -13.05 8.91 9.97
C PRO A 73 -12.27 8.48 8.73
N THR A 74 -11.37 7.49 8.81
CA THR A 74 -10.71 6.96 7.60
C THR A 74 -11.63 6.06 6.78
N GLU A 75 -12.42 5.21 7.43
CA GLU A 75 -13.39 4.33 6.76
C GLU A 75 -14.45 5.14 6.03
N THR A 76 -15.00 6.17 6.68
CA THR A 76 -15.97 7.08 6.05
C THR A 76 -15.41 7.81 4.84
N LYS A 77 -14.14 8.23 4.87
CA LYS A 77 -13.45 8.83 3.72
C LYS A 77 -13.25 7.83 2.59
N MET A 78 -12.74 6.64 2.89
CA MET A 78 -12.53 5.60 1.88
C MET A 78 -13.84 5.17 1.23
N ARG A 79 -14.93 5.12 2.01
CA ARG A 79 -16.26 4.82 1.49
C ARG A 79 -16.76 5.90 0.55
N ALA A 80 -16.64 7.18 0.94
CA ALA A 80 -17.04 8.30 0.10
C ALA A 80 -16.23 8.34 -1.21
N GLU A 81 -14.91 8.11 -1.14
CA GLU A 81 -14.05 8.03 -2.32
C GLU A 81 -14.45 6.88 -3.25
N ALA A 82 -14.77 5.70 -2.70
CA ALA A 82 -15.25 4.56 -3.49
C ALA A 82 -16.62 4.81 -4.13
N GLU A 83 -17.53 5.49 -3.43
CA GLU A 83 -18.85 5.89 -3.97
C GLU A 83 -18.68 6.89 -5.13
N GLU A 84 -17.80 7.90 -4.98
CA GLU A 84 -17.47 8.85 -6.05
C GLU A 84 -16.84 8.17 -7.27
N GLU A 85 -15.92 7.21 -7.06
CA GLU A 85 -15.34 6.41 -8.14
C GLU A 85 -16.42 5.56 -8.86
N GLU A 86 -17.34 4.95 -8.12
CA GLU A 86 -18.43 4.15 -8.69
C GLU A 86 -19.37 5.00 -9.54
N ASP A 87 -19.75 6.19 -9.06
CA ASP A 87 -20.58 7.14 -9.80
C ASP A 87 -19.93 7.56 -11.13
N VAL A 88 -18.62 7.87 -11.12
CA VAL A 88 -17.87 8.21 -12.34
C VAL A 88 -17.83 7.04 -13.32
N VAL A 89 -17.55 5.83 -12.83
CA VAL A 89 -17.52 4.62 -13.66
C VAL A 89 -18.92 4.31 -14.23
N GLU A 90 -19.99 4.55 -13.48
CA GLU A 90 -21.35 4.37 -13.96
C GLU A 90 -21.70 5.40 -15.04
N GLU A 91 -21.32 6.66 -14.88
CA GLU A 91 -21.52 7.70 -15.88
C GLU A 91 -20.77 7.39 -17.19
N GLU A 92 -19.51 6.96 -17.11
CA GLU A 92 -18.74 6.52 -18.29
C GLU A 92 -19.39 5.32 -19.00
N LYS A 93 -19.92 4.35 -18.25
CA LYS A 93 -20.66 3.22 -18.82
C LYS A 93 -21.91 3.69 -19.55
N ARG A 94 -22.70 4.60 -18.94
CA ARG A 94 -23.91 5.18 -19.56
C ARG A 94 -23.57 5.92 -20.86
N GLU A 95 -22.52 6.74 -20.87
CA GLU A 95 -22.06 7.42 -22.08
C GLU A 95 -21.64 6.43 -23.18
N ARG A 96 -20.93 5.37 -22.81
CA ARG A 96 -20.50 4.33 -23.75
C ARG A 96 -21.69 3.60 -24.36
N GLU A 97 -22.67 3.21 -23.53
CA GLU A 97 -23.90 2.58 -24.00
C GLU A 97 -24.71 3.51 -24.93
N GLU A 98 -24.75 4.81 -24.64
CA GLU A 98 -25.42 5.78 -25.51
C GLU A 98 -24.69 5.95 -26.86
N LYS A 99 -23.35 5.98 -26.87
CA LYS A 99 -22.54 5.99 -28.10
C LYS A 99 -22.79 4.73 -28.93
N GLU A 100 -22.76 3.54 -28.31
CA GLU A 100 -23.05 2.27 -29.00
C GLU A 100 -24.47 2.23 -29.59
N ARG A 101 -25.46 2.81 -28.90
CA ARG A 101 -26.83 2.95 -29.43
C ARG A 101 -26.88 3.86 -30.65
N LYS A 102 -26.21 5.02 -30.59
CA LYS A 102 -26.12 5.97 -31.73
C LYS A 102 -25.38 5.37 -32.92
N ASP A 103 -24.34 4.57 -32.67
CA ASP A 103 -23.58 3.91 -33.73
C ASP A 103 -24.41 2.82 -34.42
N LYS A 104 -25.18 2.03 -33.67
CA LYS A 104 -26.14 1.06 -34.23
C LYS A 104 -27.25 1.73 -35.04
N GLU A 105 -27.72 2.89 -34.62
CA GLU A 105 -28.71 3.66 -35.39
C GLU A 105 -28.11 4.20 -36.71
N ARG A 106 -26.80 4.44 -36.74
CA ARG A 106 -26.04 4.89 -37.92
C ARG A 106 -25.53 3.74 -38.78
N GLU A 107 -25.71 2.48 -38.40
CA GLU A 107 -25.33 1.35 -39.26
C GLU A 107 -26.12 1.42 -40.58
N PHE A 108 -25.39 1.85 -41.61
CA PHE A 108 -25.86 2.15 -42.94
C PHE A 108 -26.29 0.87 -43.66
N VAL A 109 -27.60 0.65 -43.80
CA VAL A 109 -28.14 -0.45 -44.60
C VAL A 109 -27.97 -0.13 -46.09
N VAL A 110 -26.95 -0.72 -46.73
CA VAL A 110 -26.75 -0.61 -48.19
C VAL A 110 -27.75 -1.52 -48.90
N HIS A 111 -28.75 -0.93 -49.56
CA HIS A 111 -29.59 -1.69 -50.48
C HIS A 111 -28.86 -1.87 -51.81
N VAL A 112 -28.35 -3.08 -52.05
CA VAL A 112 -27.76 -3.44 -53.35
C VAL A 112 -28.93 -3.72 -54.31
N PRO A 113 -29.09 -2.97 -55.42
CA PRO A 113 -30.12 -3.26 -56.41
C PRO A 113 -29.75 -4.56 -57.14
N LEU A 114 -30.39 -5.65 -56.74
CA LEU A 114 -30.24 -6.93 -57.41
C LEU A 114 -31.24 -7.01 -58.58
N PRO A 115 -30.79 -7.40 -59.79
CA PRO A 115 -31.70 -7.58 -60.92
C PRO A 115 -32.73 -8.67 -60.58
N GLY A 116 -33.98 -8.43 -60.95
CA GLY A 116 -35.05 -9.41 -60.74
C GLY A 116 -34.92 -10.60 -61.70
N GLU A 117 -35.68 -11.66 -61.45
CA GLU A 117 -35.66 -12.89 -62.28
C GLU A 117 -35.87 -12.58 -63.78
N ASN A 118 -36.83 -11.72 -64.11
CA ASN A 118 -37.10 -11.32 -65.49
C ASN A 118 -35.92 -10.59 -66.16
N ASP A 119 -35.15 -9.81 -65.39
CA ASP A 119 -33.99 -9.08 -65.90
C ASP A 119 -32.83 -10.04 -66.16
N ILE A 120 -32.63 -10.99 -65.25
CA ILE A 120 -31.66 -12.07 -65.38
C ILE A 120 -31.96 -12.91 -66.62
N GLU A 121 -33.23 -13.27 -66.86
CA GLU A 121 -33.63 -14.03 -68.04
C GLU A 121 -33.29 -13.29 -69.33
N ARG A 122 -33.64 -11.99 -69.43
CA ARG A 122 -33.29 -11.17 -70.60
C ARG A 122 -31.79 -11.09 -70.81
N MET A 123 -31.01 -10.84 -69.75
CA MET A 123 -29.55 -10.81 -69.83
C MET A 123 -28.96 -12.15 -70.29
N ILE A 124 -29.51 -13.27 -69.82
CA ILE A 124 -29.07 -14.61 -70.25
C ILE A 124 -29.37 -14.81 -71.74
N VAL A 125 -30.55 -14.41 -72.21
CA VAL A 125 -30.95 -14.52 -73.62
C VAL A 125 -30.04 -13.67 -74.50
N GLU A 126 -29.82 -12.41 -74.15
CA GLU A 126 -28.92 -11.50 -74.87
C GLU A 126 -27.49 -12.03 -74.92
N ARG A 127 -26.97 -12.51 -73.78
CA ARG A 127 -25.63 -13.11 -73.71
C ARG A 127 -25.51 -14.36 -74.57
N LYS A 128 -26.55 -15.21 -74.60
CA LYS A 128 -26.59 -16.39 -75.48
C LYS A 128 -26.65 -15.99 -76.95
N LYS A 129 -27.45 -14.98 -77.30
CA LYS A 129 -27.55 -14.42 -78.66
C LYS A 129 -26.19 -13.88 -79.12
N MET A 130 -25.53 -13.06 -78.31
CA MET A 130 -24.20 -12.53 -78.58
C MET A 130 -23.14 -13.62 -78.72
N LYS A 131 -23.16 -14.64 -77.85
CA LYS A 131 -22.22 -15.78 -77.92
C LYS A 131 -22.43 -16.66 -79.15
N LEU A 132 -23.66 -16.77 -79.64
CA LEU A 132 -23.94 -17.46 -80.90
C LEU A 132 -23.46 -16.61 -82.08
N LEU A 133 -23.75 -15.31 -82.08
CA LEU A 133 -23.24 -14.37 -83.08
C LEU A 133 -21.70 -14.41 -83.13
N SER A 134 -21.01 -14.33 -82.00
CA SER A 134 -19.53 -14.38 -81.97
C SER A 134 -18.95 -15.69 -82.51
N LYS A 135 -19.71 -16.79 -82.45
CA LYS A 135 -19.26 -18.11 -82.92
C LYS A 135 -19.52 -18.34 -84.40
N TYR A 136 -20.58 -17.73 -84.93
CA TYR A 136 -21.14 -18.10 -86.23
C TYR A 136 -21.31 -16.92 -87.19
N ALA A 137 -21.17 -15.67 -86.73
CA ALA A 137 -21.13 -14.52 -87.62
C ALA A 137 -19.73 -14.39 -88.23
N SER A 138 -19.69 -14.32 -89.56
CA SER A 138 -18.51 -13.92 -90.32
C SER A 138 -18.29 -12.40 -90.22
N GLU A 139 -17.04 -11.96 -90.37
CA GLU A 139 -16.63 -10.56 -90.17
C GLU A 139 -17.47 -9.53 -90.96
N GLY A 140 -18.01 -9.90 -92.13
CA GLY A 140 -18.81 -9.00 -92.98
C GLY A 140 -20.26 -8.75 -92.55
N LEU A 141 -20.78 -9.41 -91.51
CA LEU A 141 -22.16 -9.21 -91.03
C LEU A 141 -22.23 -8.32 -89.76
N LEU A 142 -21.07 -7.88 -89.25
CA LEU A 142 -20.92 -7.10 -88.02
C LEU A 142 -20.65 -5.61 -88.28
N GLU A 143 -20.40 -5.20 -89.52
CA GLU A 143 -20.02 -3.83 -89.91
C GLU A 143 -21.16 -2.98 -90.50
N GLU A 144 -22.42 -3.40 -90.37
CA GLU A 144 -23.62 -2.63 -90.76
C GLU A 144 -24.49 -2.33 -89.52
#